data_AF-A0AAN7TMM0-F1
#
_entry.id   AF-A0AAN7TMM0-F1
#
_cell.length_a   1.000
_cell.length_b   1.000
_cell.length_c   1.000
_cell.angle_alpha   90.00
_cell.angle_beta   90.00
_cell.angle_gamma   90.00
#
_symmetry.space_group_name_H-M   'P 1'
#
loop_
_entity.id
_entity.type
_entity.pdbx_description
1 polymer ?
#
loop_
_entity_poly.entity_id
_entity_poly.type
_entity_poly.pdbx_seq_one_letter_code
_entity_poly.pdbx_strand_id
1 'polypeptide(L)'
;MLRTIGPLTAVVPRRGYGSGNSLKPVRSLPDASLQSFCDVAFVPETPAVFPRGTFDTLPAVNRWFTQSNDERNASTLNRAYLARFGSITVPLEISSNEQFTRVEQPLSFFLHVAMDTPPTNKIYLAQAPINDLPRALRDDLSAPEYVLKAGKGDIYDSSIWLGQAPTYTPLHRDPNPNLFVQLAGTKVVRLFKPNVGRGIFAKVQESIGANASATLRGEEMMQGAEKQALEHEVWRSSDMSSAVGFEAELSRGDGLFIPKGWWHSVKGIGDGMTGSVNWWFR
;
A
#
# COMPACT_ATOMS: atom_id res chain seq x y z
N MET A 1 54.24 -7.15 -27.50
CA MET A 1 52.86 -6.87 -27.01
C MET A 1 52.68 -7.57 -25.66
N LEU A 2 52.93 -6.86 -24.56
CA LEU A 2 52.69 -7.34 -23.20
C LEU A 2 51.19 -7.23 -22.90
N ARG A 3 50.52 -8.35 -22.63
CA ARG A 3 49.15 -8.38 -22.11
C ARG A 3 49.21 -8.38 -20.58
N THR A 4 48.83 -7.26 -19.98
CA THR A 4 48.58 -7.11 -18.54
C THR A 4 47.32 -7.89 -18.16
N ILE A 5 47.47 -8.86 -17.25
CA ILE A 5 46.36 -9.58 -16.60
C ILE A 5 45.99 -8.76 -15.36
N GLY A 6 44.81 -8.13 -15.38
CA GLY A 6 44.25 -7.44 -14.21
C GLY A 6 43.78 -8.44 -13.13
N PRO A 7 43.73 -8.03 -11.85
CA PRO A 7 43.42 -8.95 -10.77
C PRO A 7 41.93 -9.36 -10.81
N LEU A 8 41.70 -10.66 -10.65
CA LEU A 8 40.38 -11.26 -10.40
C LEU A 8 39.80 -10.67 -9.10
N THR A 9 38.79 -9.83 -9.22
CA THR A 9 37.97 -9.41 -8.08
C THR A 9 37.15 -10.61 -7.62
N ALA A 10 37.56 -11.18 -6.48
CA ALA A 10 36.76 -12.16 -5.77
C ALA A 10 35.40 -11.53 -5.41
N VAL A 11 34.33 -12.06 -6.02
CA VAL A 11 32.96 -11.75 -5.60
C VAL A 11 32.79 -12.34 -4.20
N VAL A 12 32.91 -11.49 -3.18
CA VAL A 12 32.55 -11.85 -1.82
C VAL A 12 31.03 -12.04 -1.80
N PRO A 13 30.51 -13.26 -1.53
CA PRO A 13 29.08 -13.43 -1.40
C PRO A 13 28.65 -12.64 -0.16
N ARG A 14 27.74 -11.68 -0.35
CA ARG A 14 27.09 -11.00 0.77
C ARG A 14 26.44 -12.07 1.64
N ARG A 15 26.99 -12.27 2.84
CA ARG A 15 26.40 -13.11 3.89
C ARG A 15 24.97 -12.63 4.12
N GLY A 16 24.01 -13.46 3.73
CA GLY A 16 22.63 -13.30 4.17
C GLY A 16 22.61 -13.44 5.69
N TYR A 17 22.26 -12.38 6.38
CA TYR A 17 21.80 -12.49 7.77
C TYR A 17 20.40 -13.11 7.72
N GLY A 18 20.35 -14.44 7.79
CA GLY A 18 19.13 -15.15 8.08
C GLY A 18 18.73 -14.87 9.52
N SER A 19 17.83 -13.91 9.73
CA SER A 19 16.92 -13.93 10.87
C SER A 19 15.62 -14.59 10.39
N GLY A 20 15.02 -15.44 11.22
CA GLY A 20 13.85 -16.25 10.87
C GLY A 20 12.62 -15.41 10.54
N ASN A 21 12.50 -14.96 9.30
CA ASN A 21 11.27 -14.34 8.79
C ASN A 21 10.32 -15.45 8.37
N SER A 22 9.21 -15.61 9.09
CA SER A 22 8.14 -16.56 8.74
C SER A 22 7.28 -16.12 7.54
N LEU A 23 7.58 -14.94 6.97
CA LEU A 23 6.86 -14.35 5.84
C LEU A 23 7.42 -14.87 4.52
N LYS A 24 6.55 -15.43 3.69
CA LYS A 24 6.88 -15.86 2.32
C LYS A 24 6.65 -14.71 1.34
N PRO A 25 7.43 -14.58 0.26
CA PRO A 25 7.08 -13.62 -0.78
C PRO A 25 5.71 -13.96 -1.39
N VAL A 26 4.90 -12.95 -1.68
CA VAL A 26 3.70 -13.12 -2.52
C VAL A 26 4.15 -13.56 -3.91
N ARG A 27 3.45 -14.54 -4.48
CA ARG A 27 3.78 -15.07 -5.81
C ARG A 27 3.46 -14.04 -6.90
N SER A 28 4.33 -13.92 -7.90
CA SER A 28 4.03 -13.16 -9.12
C SER A 28 3.16 -13.96 -10.09
N LEU A 29 2.22 -13.26 -10.74
CA LEU A 29 1.54 -13.78 -11.92
C LEU A 29 2.55 -14.11 -13.03
N PRO A 30 2.31 -15.15 -13.84
CA PRO A 30 3.20 -15.53 -14.94
C PRO A 30 3.29 -14.45 -16.03
N ASP A 31 2.18 -13.75 -16.28
CA ASP A 31 2.07 -12.63 -17.20
C ASP A 31 0.96 -11.67 -16.74
N ALA A 32 0.77 -10.58 -17.47
CA ALA A 32 -0.25 -9.56 -17.18
C ALA A 32 -1.59 -9.84 -17.89
N SER A 33 -1.84 -11.04 -18.41
CA SER A 33 -3.12 -11.33 -19.06
C SER A 33 -4.25 -11.46 -18.03
N LEU A 34 -5.47 -11.09 -18.43
CA LEU A 34 -6.68 -11.34 -17.64
C LEU A 34 -6.86 -12.83 -17.31
N GLN A 35 -6.52 -13.72 -18.25
CA GLN A 35 -6.64 -15.17 -18.06
C GLN A 35 -5.72 -15.66 -16.93
N SER A 36 -4.43 -15.28 -16.96
CA SER A 36 -3.48 -15.63 -15.90
C SER A 36 -3.89 -15.07 -14.54
N PHE A 37 -4.41 -13.85 -14.50
CA PHE A 37 -4.97 -13.28 -13.28
C PHE A 37 -6.15 -14.11 -12.74
N CYS A 38 -7.09 -14.46 -13.61
CA CYS A 38 -8.25 -15.27 -13.24
C CYS A 38 -7.86 -16.65 -12.70
N ASP A 39 -7.01 -17.37 -13.44
CA ASP A 39 -6.68 -18.76 -13.14
C ASP A 39 -5.76 -18.92 -11.93
N VAL A 40 -4.85 -17.98 -11.71
CA VAL A 40 -3.80 -18.10 -10.68
C VAL A 40 -4.17 -17.37 -9.38
N ALA A 41 -4.96 -16.30 -9.45
CA ALA A 41 -5.19 -15.41 -8.32
C ALA A 41 -6.67 -15.22 -7.97
N PHE A 42 -7.49 -14.76 -8.91
CA PHE A 42 -8.88 -14.38 -8.63
C PHE A 42 -9.75 -15.58 -8.27
N VAL A 43 -9.82 -16.59 -9.14
CA VAL A 43 -10.64 -17.81 -8.90
C VAL A 43 -10.12 -18.64 -7.72
N PRO A 44 -8.80 -18.85 -7.55
CA PRO A 44 -8.26 -19.55 -6.37
C PRO A 44 -8.23 -18.71 -5.09
N GLU A 45 -8.71 -17.46 -5.11
CA GLU A 45 -8.67 -16.51 -3.99
C GLU A 45 -7.29 -16.41 -3.31
N THR A 46 -6.24 -16.31 -4.14
CA THR A 46 -4.84 -16.29 -3.70
C THR A 46 -4.19 -14.95 -4.04
N PRO A 47 -3.48 -14.29 -3.10
CA PRO A 47 -2.79 -13.04 -3.39
C PRO A 47 -1.72 -13.24 -4.45
N ALA A 48 -1.63 -12.28 -5.36
CA ALA A 48 -0.62 -12.29 -6.40
C ALA A 48 -0.15 -10.87 -6.73
N VAL A 49 1.14 -10.71 -6.95
CA VAL A 49 1.69 -9.49 -7.54
C VAL A 49 1.64 -9.60 -9.06
N PHE A 50 1.30 -8.51 -9.73
CA PHE A 50 1.39 -8.44 -11.18
C PHE A 50 2.86 -8.35 -11.62
N PRO A 51 3.20 -8.66 -12.89
CA PRO A 51 4.52 -8.36 -13.42
C PRO A 51 4.88 -6.89 -13.16
N ARG A 52 6.15 -6.61 -12.85
CA ARG A 52 6.59 -5.27 -12.45
C ARG A 52 6.23 -4.22 -13.50
N GLY A 53 5.75 -3.06 -13.07
CA GLY A 53 5.38 -1.96 -13.98
C GLY A 53 4.12 -2.19 -14.82
N THR A 54 3.31 -3.23 -14.55
CA THR A 54 2.06 -3.49 -15.29
C THR A 54 1.15 -2.26 -15.35
N PHE A 55 1.17 -1.42 -14.32
CA PHE A 55 0.30 -0.25 -14.20
C PHE A 55 1.01 1.09 -14.46
N ASP A 56 2.21 1.10 -15.05
CA ASP A 56 2.94 2.33 -15.41
C ASP A 56 2.17 3.22 -16.41
N THR A 57 1.22 2.63 -17.13
CA THR A 57 0.38 3.32 -18.12
C THR A 57 -0.77 4.11 -17.48
N LEU A 58 -1.07 3.92 -16.19
CA LEU A 58 -2.05 4.75 -15.49
C LEU A 58 -1.59 6.22 -15.51
N PRO A 59 -2.37 7.17 -16.07
CA PRO A 59 -1.91 8.54 -16.20
C PRO A 59 -1.52 9.19 -14.87
N ALA A 60 -2.18 8.83 -13.75
CA ALA A 60 -1.85 9.32 -12.43
C ALA A 60 -0.38 9.07 -12.04
N VAL A 61 0.20 7.94 -12.45
CA VAL A 61 1.60 7.57 -12.18
C VAL A 61 2.58 8.62 -12.70
N ASN A 62 2.28 9.25 -13.83
CA ASN A 62 3.14 10.25 -14.47
C ASN A 62 2.65 11.70 -14.30
N ARG A 63 1.35 11.90 -14.11
CA ARG A 63 0.76 13.24 -14.01
C ARG A 63 0.77 13.78 -12.58
N TRP A 64 0.60 12.92 -11.59
CA TRP A 64 0.43 13.36 -10.20
C TRP A 64 1.74 13.45 -9.44
N PHE A 65 2.80 12.82 -9.96
CA PHE A 65 4.09 12.74 -9.30
C PHE A 65 5.22 13.15 -10.23
N THR A 66 6.24 13.78 -9.63
CA THR A 66 7.52 14.07 -10.26
C THR A 66 8.59 13.22 -9.59
N GLN A 67 9.49 12.64 -10.38
CA GLN A 67 10.63 11.91 -9.85
C GLN A 67 11.74 12.88 -9.44
N SER A 68 12.35 12.64 -8.29
CA SER A 68 13.61 13.30 -7.95
C SER A 68 14.73 12.73 -8.84
N ASN A 69 15.57 13.61 -9.39
CA ASN A 69 16.76 13.18 -10.13
C ASN A 69 17.85 12.62 -9.20
N ASP A 70 17.80 12.95 -7.90
CA ASP A 70 18.87 12.65 -6.95
C ASP A 70 18.72 11.29 -6.24
N GLU A 71 17.49 10.73 -6.18
CA GLU A 71 17.22 9.47 -5.48
C GLU A 71 16.23 8.60 -6.25
N ARG A 72 16.60 7.34 -6.53
CA ARG A 72 15.89 6.44 -7.46
C ARG A 72 14.42 6.16 -7.13
N ASN A 73 13.98 6.40 -5.89
CA ASN A 73 12.61 6.13 -5.44
C ASN A 73 11.91 7.32 -4.77
N ALA A 74 12.61 8.45 -4.57
CA ALA A 74 12.00 9.63 -3.95
C ALA A 74 11.08 10.32 -4.97
N SER A 75 9.78 10.31 -4.67
CA SER A 75 8.76 10.97 -5.49
C SER A 75 8.23 12.20 -4.76
N THR A 76 7.85 13.22 -5.51
CA THR A 76 7.16 14.41 -5.00
C THR A 76 5.86 14.61 -5.75
N LEU A 77 4.90 15.34 -5.17
CA LEU A 77 3.65 15.66 -5.85
C LEU A 77 3.89 16.68 -6.97
N ASN A 78 3.32 16.42 -8.15
CA ASN A 78 3.27 17.38 -9.24
C ASN A 78 2.24 18.48 -8.93
N ARG A 79 2.68 19.49 -8.19
CA ARG A 79 1.84 20.63 -7.79
C ARG A 79 1.32 21.42 -8.97
N ALA A 80 2.10 21.58 -10.03
CA ALA A 80 1.66 22.31 -11.23
C ALA A 80 0.41 21.68 -11.85
N TYR A 81 0.32 20.35 -11.82
CA TYR A 81 -0.87 19.63 -12.25
C TYR A 81 -1.99 19.67 -11.21
N LEU A 82 -1.70 19.28 -9.96
CA LEU A 82 -2.71 19.07 -8.92
C LEU A 82 -3.33 20.37 -8.37
N ALA A 83 -2.60 21.49 -8.38
CA ALA A 83 -3.10 22.77 -7.87
C ALA A 83 -4.33 23.30 -8.63
N ARG A 84 -4.53 22.84 -9.88
CA ARG A 84 -5.73 23.12 -10.68
C ARG A 84 -7.02 22.62 -10.03
N PHE A 85 -6.90 21.64 -9.13
CA PHE A 85 -7.99 21.03 -8.37
C PHE A 85 -7.95 21.43 -6.90
N GLY A 86 -7.19 22.45 -6.52
CA GLY A 86 -6.92 22.79 -5.12
C GLY A 86 -8.15 23.09 -4.25
N SER A 87 -9.28 23.46 -4.86
CA SER A 87 -10.52 23.77 -4.14
C SER A 87 -11.38 22.56 -3.79
N ILE A 88 -11.07 21.36 -4.30
CA ILE A 88 -11.85 20.17 -3.95
C ILE A 88 -11.60 19.80 -2.49
N THR A 89 -12.65 19.35 -1.80
CA THR A 89 -12.53 18.83 -0.45
C THR A 89 -12.03 17.40 -0.48
N VAL A 90 -11.05 17.08 0.36
CA VAL A 90 -10.47 15.74 0.51
C VAL A 90 -10.37 15.37 1.99
N PRO A 91 -10.54 14.07 2.34
CA PRO A 91 -10.34 13.60 3.70
C PRO A 91 -8.85 13.49 4.02
N LEU A 92 -8.44 14.09 5.13
CA LEU A 92 -7.09 14.04 5.65
C LEU A 92 -7.08 13.43 7.04
N GLU A 93 -6.18 12.47 7.24
CA GLU A 93 -5.80 11.93 8.54
C GLU A 93 -4.57 12.68 9.03
N ILE A 94 -4.65 13.26 10.22
CA ILE A 94 -3.56 13.99 10.87
C ILE A 94 -3.20 13.25 12.15
N SER A 95 -1.93 12.86 12.29
CA SER A 95 -1.42 12.13 13.44
C SER A 95 -0.27 12.87 14.11
N SER A 96 -0.37 13.14 15.41
CA SER A 96 0.67 13.82 16.20
C SER A 96 0.70 13.27 17.62
N ASN A 97 1.87 12.86 18.13
CA ASN A 97 2.06 12.43 19.53
C ASN A 97 0.92 11.53 20.06
N GLU A 98 0.61 10.46 19.32
CA GLU A 98 -0.46 9.47 19.59
C GLU A 98 -1.91 9.94 19.41
N GLN A 99 -2.13 11.23 19.12
CA GLN A 99 -3.44 11.75 18.74
C GLN A 99 -3.67 11.55 17.24
N PHE A 100 -4.88 11.14 16.89
CA PHE A 100 -5.35 11.00 15.52
C PHE A 100 -6.63 11.83 15.34
N THR A 101 -6.73 12.50 14.20
CA THR A 101 -7.98 13.14 13.78
C THR A 101 -8.17 13.01 12.29
N ARG A 102 -9.43 12.87 11.87
CA ARG A 102 -9.82 12.93 10.46
C ARG A 102 -10.56 14.25 10.22
N VAL A 103 -10.13 14.99 9.21
CA VAL A 103 -10.70 16.28 8.84
C VAL A 103 -10.89 16.38 7.34
N GLU A 104 -11.94 17.07 6.92
CA GLU A 104 -12.16 17.43 5.52
C GLU A 104 -11.50 18.79 5.24
N GLN A 105 -10.60 18.85 4.26
CA GLN A 105 -9.87 20.07 3.91
C GLN A 105 -9.74 20.23 2.38
N PRO A 106 -9.54 21.46 1.87
CA PRO A 106 -9.22 21.65 0.46
C PRO A 106 -7.93 20.91 0.07
N LEU A 107 -7.86 20.36 -1.15
CA LEU A 107 -6.65 19.72 -1.68
C LEU A 107 -5.44 20.66 -1.63
N SER A 108 -5.64 21.97 -1.81
CA SER A 108 -4.58 22.98 -1.68
C SER A 108 -3.92 22.98 -0.30
N PHE A 109 -4.68 22.71 0.77
CA PHE A 109 -4.13 22.56 2.12
C PHE A 109 -3.18 21.37 2.18
N PHE A 110 -3.63 20.18 1.73
CA PHE A 110 -2.78 18.98 1.65
C PHE A 110 -1.52 19.23 0.83
N LEU A 111 -1.67 19.83 -0.36
CA LEU A 111 -0.54 20.14 -1.23
C LEU A 111 0.49 21.00 -0.51
N HIS A 112 0.06 22.03 0.23
CA HIS A 112 0.92 22.94 0.98
C HIS A 112 1.68 22.21 2.10
N VAL A 113 0.95 21.57 3.01
CA VAL A 113 1.49 20.97 4.24
C VAL A 113 2.33 19.72 4.01
N ALA A 114 2.10 18.98 2.93
CA ALA A 114 2.82 17.74 2.63
C ALA A 114 4.27 17.95 2.14
N MET A 115 4.77 19.19 2.11
CA MET A 115 6.12 19.53 1.65
C MET A 115 6.96 20.31 2.66
N ASP A 116 6.36 20.88 3.71
CA ASP A 116 7.12 21.67 4.68
C ASP A 116 7.76 20.74 5.73
N THR A 117 9.02 21.03 6.08
CA THR A 117 9.93 20.45 7.11
C THR A 117 9.29 19.55 8.17
N PRO A 118 9.97 18.48 8.62
CA PRO A 118 9.36 17.24 9.12
C PRO A 118 8.26 17.59 10.09
N PRO A 119 7.00 17.48 9.67
CA PRO A 119 5.95 18.03 10.47
C PRO A 119 5.93 17.21 11.75
N THR A 120 5.82 17.88 12.89
CA THR A 120 5.45 17.25 14.17
C THR A 120 4.20 16.38 14.01
N ASN A 121 3.43 16.60 12.93
CA ASN A 121 2.19 15.93 12.59
C ASN A 121 2.31 15.21 11.22
N LYS A 122 2.10 13.90 11.16
CA LYS A 122 1.98 13.17 9.89
C LYS A 122 0.63 13.46 9.25
N ILE A 123 0.62 13.80 7.97
CA ILE A 123 -0.61 14.08 7.21
C ILE A 123 -0.73 13.04 6.09
N TYR A 124 -1.91 12.43 6.00
CA TYR A 124 -2.20 11.37 5.05
C TYR A 124 -3.58 11.61 4.43
N LEU A 125 -3.62 11.85 3.13
CA LEU A 125 -4.87 11.83 2.37
C LEU A 125 -5.27 10.36 2.23
N ALA A 126 -6.38 9.99 2.87
CA ALA A 126 -6.67 8.61 3.19
C ALA A 126 -8.13 8.25 2.90
N GLN A 127 -8.34 7.12 2.24
CA GLN A 127 -9.67 6.68 1.78
C GLN A 127 -10.43 7.76 1.02
N ALA A 128 -9.75 8.59 0.22
CA ALA A 128 -10.45 9.60 -0.58
C ALA A 128 -11.13 8.91 -1.77
N PRO A 129 -12.48 8.92 -1.86
CA PRO A 129 -13.18 8.17 -2.89
C PRO A 129 -12.89 8.73 -4.27
N ILE A 130 -12.55 7.87 -5.23
CA ILE A 130 -12.28 8.31 -6.61
C ILE A 130 -13.52 8.98 -7.20
N ASN A 131 -14.72 8.50 -6.87
CA ASN A 131 -15.98 9.03 -7.39
C ASN A 131 -16.25 10.49 -7.00
N ASP A 132 -15.68 10.96 -5.91
CA ASP A 132 -15.82 12.34 -5.42
C ASP A 132 -14.82 13.29 -6.09
N LEU A 133 -13.85 12.75 -6.85
CA LEU A 133 -12.86 13.55 -7.55
C LEU A 133 -13.44 14.17 -8.85
N PRO A 134 -12.91 15.33 -9.27
CA PRO A 134 -13.18 15.89 -10.59
C PRO A 134 -12.89 14.89 -11.71
N ARG A 135 -13.68 14.97 -12.79
CA ARG A 135 -13.58 14.05 -13.94
C ARG A 135 -12.15 13.89 -14.46
N ALA A 136 -11.38 14.97 -14.55
CA ALA A 136 -9.99 14.89 -15.02
C ALA A 136 -9.07 14.03 -14.12
N LEU A 137 -9.28 14.04 -12.80
CA LEU A 137 -8.55 13.18 -11.88
C LEU A 137 -9.06 11.73 -11.91
N ARG A 138 -10.37 11.53 -12.12
CA ARG A 138 -10.95 10.19 -12.31
C ARG A 138 -10.44 9.51 -13.58
N ASP A 139 -10.35 10.26 -14.68
CA ASP A 139 -9.83 9.78 -15.95
C ASP A 139 -8.37 9.29 -15.83
N ASP A 140 -7.58 9.90 -14.93
CA ASP A 140 -6.20 9.49 -14.62
C ASP A 140 -6.10 8.16 -13.84
N LEU A 141 -7.22 7.68 -13.30
CA LEU A 141 -7.35 6.51 -12.43
C LEU A 141 -8.39 5.52 -12.97
N SER A 142 -8.48 5.39 -14.28
CA SER A 142 -9.39 4.44 -14.93
C SER A 142 -9.17 3.02 -14.40
N ALA A 143 -10.25 2.33 -14.04
CA ALA A 143 -10.18 1.00 -13.47
C ALA A 143 -9.58 -0.01 -14.48
N PRO A 144 -8.60 -0.83 -14.08
CA PRO A 144 -8.01 -1.85 -14.95
C PRO A 144 -9.02 -2.92 -15.39
N GLU A 145 -8.74 -3.59 -16.51
CA GLU A 145 -9.65 -4.63 -17.01
C GLU A 145 -9.83 -5.81 -16.06
N TYR A 146 -8.84 -6.10 -15.20
CA TYR A 146 -8.97 -7.10 -14.14
C TYR A 146 -10.11 -6.79 -13.17
N VAL A 147 -10.37 -5.51 -12.90
CA VAL A 147 -11.45 -5.04 -12.03
C VAL A 147 -12.80 -5.12 -12.75
N LEU A 148 -12.81 -4.77 -14.05
CA LEU A 148 -14.04 -4.64 -14.84
C LEU A 148 -14.53 -5.95 -15.47
N LYS A 149 -13.63 -6.93 -15.64
CA LYS A 149 -13.91 -8.16 -16.38
C LYS A 149 -13.72 -9.43 -15.55
N ALA A 150 -13.10 -9.36 -14.37
CA ALA A 150 -13.14 -10.48 -13.43
C ALA A 150 -14.41 -10.37 -12.55
N GLY A 151 -15.01 -11.51 -12.22
CA GLY A 151 -16.21 -11.54 -11.39
C GLY A 151 -17.44 -10.95 -12.09
N LYS A 152 -18.21 -10.13 -11.36
CA LYS A 152 -19.39 -9.41 -11.87
C LYS A 152 -19.03 -8.15 -12.64
N GLY A 153 -17.81 -7.63 -12.47
CA GLY A 153 -17.30 -6.48 -13.20
C GLY A 153 -17.79 -5.13 -12.65
N ASP A 154 -18.36 -5.12 -11.44
CA ASP A 154 -18.80 -3.90 -10.77
C ASP A 154 -17.83 -3.48 -9.66
N ILE A 155 -17.59 -2.18 -9.57
CA ILE A 155 -16.73 -1.57 -8.54
C ILE A 155 -17.63 -1.24 -7.35
N TYR A 156 -17.39 -1.93 -6.24
CA TYR A 156 -18.06 -1.66 -4.97
C TYR A 156 -17.61 -0.32 -4.39
N ASP A 157 -16.29 -0.08 -4.37
CA ASP A 157 -15.70 1.16 -3.91
C ASP A 157 -14.29 1.35 -4.51
N SER A 158 -13.76 2.56 -4.46
CA SER A 158 -12.40 2.85 -4.92
C SER A 158 -11.86 4.13 -4.29
N SER A 159 -10.60 4.09 -3.86
CA SER A 159 -10.00 5.20 -3.11
C SER A 159 -8.54 5.42 -3.45
N ILE A 160 -8.10 6.67 -3.29
CA ILE A 160 -6.69 7.05 -3.33
C ILE A 160 -6.12 7.24 -1.93
N TRP A 161 -4.81 7.07 -1.84
CA TRP A 161 -4.02 7.26 -0.64
C TRP A 161 -2.74 8.01 -0.96
N LEU A 162 -2.52 9.20 -0.39
CA LEU A 162 -1.33 10.03 -0.62
C LEU A 162 -0.75 10.51 0.72
N GLY A 163 0.55 10.35 0.93
CA GLY A 163 1.23 11.02 2.04
C GLY A 163 2.73 10.75 2.07
N GLN A 164 3.41 11.40 2.99
CA GLN A 164 4.86 11.25 3.12
C GLN A 164 5.20 9.97 3.88
N ALA A 165 6.14 9.18 3.34
CA ALA A 165 6.68 8.04 4.06
C ALA A 165 7.44 8.51 5.33
N PRO A 166 7.39 7.74 6.43
CA PRO A 166 6.70 6.46 6.57
C PRO A 166 5.22 6.60 6.92
N THR A 167 4.38 5.84 6.21
CA THR A 167 2.93 5.69 6.48
C THR A 167 2.63 4.30 7.04
N TYR A 168 1.52 4.15 7.77
CA TYR A 168 1.14 2.87 8.36
C TYR A 168 -0.37 2.69 8.40
N THR A 169 -0.85 1.56 7.87
CA THR A 169 -2.22 1.08 8.00
C THR A 169 -2.20 -0.24 8.80
N PRO A 170 -2.87 -0.28 9.97
CA PRO A 170 -2.94 -1.46 10.82
C PRO A 170 -3.53 -2.70 10.13
N LEU A 171 -3.38 -3.85 10.79
CA LEU A 171 -3.90 -5.12 10.29
C LEU A 171 -5.43 -5.09 10.24
N HIS A 172 -5.99 -5.24 9.05
CA HIS A 172 -7.43 -5.26 8.82
C HIS A 172 -7.76 -6.20 7.65
N ARG A 173 -9.05 -6.31 7.30
CA ARG A 173 -9.52 -7.07 6.13
C ARG A 173 -10.67 -6.34 5.47
N ASP A 174 -10.77 -6.51 4.15
CA ASP A 174 -11.80 -5.87 3.34
C ASP A 174 -12.99 -6.79 3.06
N PRO A 175 -14.19 -6.23 2.81
CA PRO A 175 -15.39 -7.01 2.52
C PRO A 175 -15.39 -7.62 1.11
N ASN A 176 -14.57 -7.10 0.19
CA ASN A 176 -14.51 -7.48 -1.22
C ASN A 176 -13.05 -7.68 -1.67
N PRO A 177 -12.79 -8.42 -2.76
CA PRO A 177 -11.49 -8.44 -3.43
C PRO A 177 -11.02 -7.02 -3.77
N ASN A 178 -9.71 -6.79 -3.64
CA ASN A 178 -9.08 -5.48 -3.80
C ASN A 178 -7.93 -5.58 -4.81
N LEU A 179 -7.95 -4.73 -5.83
CA LEU A 179 -6.77 -4.46 -6.65
C LEU A 179 -6.07 -3.22 -6.09
N PHE A 180 -4.92 -3.42 -5.47
CA PHE A 180 -4.04 -2.37 -4.97
C PHE A 180 -3.00 -2.04 -6.03
N VAL A 181 -2.82 -0.76 -6.39
CA VAL A 181 -1.76 -0.30 -7.30
C VAL A 181 -0.96 0.82 -6.67
N GLN A 182 0.37 0.70 -6.74
CA GLN A 182 1.29 1.70 -6.23
C GLN A 182 1.60 2.75 -7.30
N LEU A 183 1.26 4.01 -7.03
CA LEU A 183 1.43 5.13 -7.95
C LEU A 183 2.77 5.85 -7.79
N ALA A 184 3.30 5.92 -6.56
CA ALA A 184 4.57 6.58 -6.24
C ALA A 184 5.18 6.09 -4.93
N GLY A 185 6.52 6.17 -4.81
CA GLY A 185 7.26 5.64 -3.66
C GLY A 185 7.11 4.12 -3.50
N THR A 186 7.41 3.62 -2.30
CA THR A 186 7.37 2.18 -2.00
C THR A 186 6.44 1.88 -0.84
N LYS A 187 5.61 0.84 -0.99
CA LYS A 187 4.82 0.26 0.10
C LYS A 187 5.13 -1.23 0.28
N VAL A 188 5.25 -1.66 1.52
CA VAL A 188 5.32 -3.08 1.90
C VAL A 188 3.96 -3.50 2.43
N VAL A 189 3.44 -4.61 1.94
CA VAL A 189 2.17 -5.20 2.35
C VAL A 189 2.44 -6.56 2.96
N ARG A 190 2.03 -6.77 4.21
CA ARG A 190 2.02 -8.09 4.86
C ARG A 190 0.62 -8.65 4.84
N LEU A 191 0.45 -9.87 4.36
CA LEU A 191 -0.84 -10.54 4.16
C LEU A 191 -0.93 -11.85 4.94
N PHE A 192 -2.13 -12.15 5.42
CA PHE A 192 -2.42 -13.37 6.16
C PHE A 192 -3.76 -13.95 5.71
N LYS A 193 -3.82 -15.28 5.63
CA LYS A 193 -5.07 -16.00 5.39
C LYS A 193 -6.13 -15.59 6.43
N PRO A 194 -7.43 -15.64 6.09
CA PRO A 194 -8.52 -15.23 6.97
C PRO A 194 -8.42 -15.75 8.42
N ASN A 195 -8.11 -17.03 8.59
CA ASN A 195 -8.01 -17.64 9.92
C ASN A 195 -6.77 -17.19 10.70
N VAL A 196 -5.64 -17.00 10.00
CA VAL A 196 -4.38 -16.56 10.61
C VAL A 196 -4.50 -15.12 11.08
N GLY A 197 -4.96 -14.21 10.22
CA GLY A 197 -5.13 -12.81 10.59
C GLY A 197 -6.17 -12.62 11.70
N ARG A 198 -7.24 -13.43 11.71
CA ARG A 198 -8.21 -13.44 12.82
C ARG A 198 -7.55 -13.87 14.14
N GLY A 199 -6.68 -14.87 14.12
CA GLY A 199 -5.93 -15.31 15.30
C GLY A 199 -4.99 -14.24 15.82
N ILE A 200 -4.24 -13.57 14.94
CA ILE A 200 -3.38 -12.43 15.28
C ILE A 200 -4.21 -11.33 15.95
N PHE A 201 -5.33 -10.95 15.32
CA PHE A 201 -6.20 -9.91 15.84
C PHE A 201 -6.75 -10.28 17.23
N ALA A 202 -7.26 -11.51 17.40
CA ALA A 202 -7.79 -11.98 18.68
C ALA A 202 -6.74 -11.98 19.80
N LYS A 203 -5.52 -12.46 19.50
CA LYS A 203 -4.38 -12.42 20.43
C LYS A 203 -4.08 -10.98 20.87
N VAL A 204 -4.09 -10.02 19.94
CA VAL A 204 -3.87 -8.62 20.27
C VAL A 204 -5.00 -8.06 21.14
N GLN A 205 -6.28 -8.32 20.81
CA GLN A 205 -7.41 -7.90 21.63
C GLN A 205 -7.32 -8.42 23.07
N GLU A 206 -6.99 -9.70 23.23
CA GLU A 206 -6.78 -10.31 24.55
C GLU A 206 -5.64 -9.63 25.31
N SER A 207 -4.49 -9.40 24.65
CA SER A 207 -3.32 -8.80 25.29
C SER A 207 -3.55 -7.37 25.79
N ILE A 208 -4.44 -6.62 25.16
CA ILE A 208 -4.77 -5.24 25.55
C ILE A 208 -6.07 -5.16 26.36
N GLY A 209 -6.71 -6.29 26.68
CA GLY A 209 -7.98 -6.33 27.40
C GLY A 209 -9.16 -5.68 26.66
N ALA A 210 -9.14 -5.68 25.33
CA ALA A 210 -10.18 -5.10 24.49
C ALA A 210 -11.05 -6.16 23.80
N ASN A 211 -12.15 -5.72 23.18
CA ASN A 211 -13.06 -6.58 22.42
C ASN A 211 -13.64 -5.84 21.21
N ALA A 212 -12.77 -5.35 20.33
CA ALA A 212 -13.16 -4.67 19.10
C ALA A 212 -13.64 -5.67 18.03
N SER A 213 -14.57 -5.21 17.18
CA SER A 213 -15.01 -5.98 16.01
C SER A 213 -13.85 -6.18 15.05
N ALA A 214 -13.71 -7.40 14.51
CA ALA A 214 -12.77 -7.73 13.43
C ALA A 214 -13.31 -7.43 12.02
N THR A 215 -14.46 -6.76 11.92
CA THR A 215 -15.23 -6.59 10.68
C THR A 215 -15.40 -5.12 10.40
N LEU A 216 -15.01 -4.68 9.19
CA LEU A 216 -15.14 -3.29 8.71
C LEU A 216 -14.56 -2.29 9.72
N ARG A 217 -13.24 -2.20 9.73
CA ARG A 217 -12.48 -1.28 10.59
C ARG A 217 -12.31 0.08 9.90
N GLY A 218 -12.41 1.15 10.66
CA GLY A 218 -12.26 2.53 10.21
C GLY A 218 -11.24 3.29 11.05
N GLU A 219 -11.56 4.54 11.37
CA GLU A 219 -10.68 5.45 12.12
C GLU A 219 -10.24 4.93 13.48
N GLU A 220 -11.06 4.09 14.12
CA GLU A 220 -10.78 3.57 15.46
C GLU A 220 -9.52 2.69 15.50
N MET A 221 -9.14 2.06 14.38
CA MET A 221 -7.90 1.27 14.32
C MET A 221 -6.65 2.16 14.22
N MET A 222 -6.80 3.44 13.89
CA MET A 222 -5.70 4.35 13.58
C MET A 222 -5.05 4.99 14.82
N GLN A 223 -5.50 4.65 16.03
CA GLN A 223 -4.98 5.17 17.29
C GLN A 223 -5.03 4.15 18.44
N GLY A 224 -4.40 4.52 19.56
CA GLY A 224 -4.46 3.76 20.81
C GLY A 224 -3.63 2.48 20.86
N ALA A 225 -3.86 1.70 21.93
CA ALA A 225 -3.07 0.51 22.25
C ALA A 225 -3.16 -0.59 21.20
N GLU A 226 -4.33 -0.76 20.56
CA GLU A 226 -4.52 -1.77 19.51
C GLU A 226 -3.59 -1.53 18.31
N LYS A 227 -3.50 -0.28 17.83
CA LYS A 227 -2.59 0.10 16.75
C LYS A 227 -1.15 -0.27 17.05
N GLN A 228 -0.69 0.05 18.26
CA GLN A 228 0.69 -0.21 18.68
C GLN A 228 0.96 -1.73 18.79
N ALA A 229 0.03 -2.47 19.39
CA ALA A 229 0.13 -3.91 19.56
C ALA A 229 0.07 -4.66 18.22
N LEU A 230 -0.83 -4.28 17.30
CA LEU A 230 -0.87 -4.82 15.93
C LEU A 230 0.39 -4.48 15.15
N GLU A 231 0.94 -3.28 15.30
CA GLU A 231 2.21 -2.94 14.65
C GLU A 231 3.33 -3.83 15.15
N HIS A 232 3.43 -4.03 16.47
CA HIS A 232 4.45 -4.88 17.06
C HIS A 232 4.31 -6.34 16.59
N GLU A 233 3.11 -6.91 16.72
CA GLU A 233 2.85 -8.31 16.38
C GLU A 233 3.08 -8.60 14.89
N VAL A 234 2.65 -7.70 14.00
CA VAL A 234 2.76 -7.91 12.54
C VAL A 234 4.13 -7.51 12.00
N TRP A 235 4.78 -6.48 12.56
CA TRP A 235 5.99 -5.87 11.96
C TRP A 235 7.29 -6.09 12.72
N ARG A 236 7.24 -6.40 14.02
CA ARG A 236 8.43 -6.45 14.89
C ARG A 236 8.66 -7.83 15.54
N SER A 237 7.61 -8.62 15.70
CA SER A 237 7.72 -9.96 16.28
C SER A 237 8.44 -10.93 15.34
N SER A 238 9.54 -11.52 15.81
CA SER A 238 10.21 -12.66 15.15
C SER A 238 9.52 -13.99 15.46
N ASP A 239 8.62 -14.00 16.45
CA ASP A 239 7.95 -15.21 16.96
C ASP A 239 6.67 -15.59 16.20
N MET A 240 6.57 -15.18 14.93
CA MET A 240 5.51 -15.62 14.02
C MET A 240 5.70 -17.09 13.57
N SER A 241 6.31 -17.92 14.42
CA SER A 241 6.85 -19.26 14.16
C SER A 241 5.81 -20.30 13.75
N SER A 242 4.52 -20.04 13.98
CA SER A 242 3.40 -20.91 13.57
C SER A 242 2.50 -20.32 12.47
N ALA A 243 2.65 -19.03 12.14
CA ALA A 243 1.77 -18.33 11.21
C ALA A 243 2.47 -18.05 9.88
N VAL A 244 2.08 -18.77 8.82
CA VAL A 244 2.54 -18.49 7.45
C VAL A 244 1.87 -17.20 6.95
N GLY A 245 2.58 -16.09 7.05
CA GLY A 245 2.22 -14.84 6.40
C GLY A 245 2.91 -14.69 5.04
N PHE A 246 2.48 -13.69 4.29
CA PHE A 246 3.06 -13.32 3.00
C PHE A 246 3.48 -11.86 3.00
N GLU A 247 4.47 -11.50 2.20
CA GLU A 247 4.93 -10.12 2.05
C GLU A 247 5.11 -9.75 0.58
N ALA A 248 4.69 -8.54 0.21
CA ALA A 248 4.93 -7.93 -1.09
C ALA A 248 5.50 -6.53 -0.88
N GLU A 249 6.63 -6.25 -1.52
CA GLU A 249 7.14 -4.89 -1.69
C GLU A 249 6.71 -4.38 -3.07
N LEU A 250 5.98 -3.27 -3.09
CA LEU A 250 5.41 -2.65 -4.29
C LEU A 250 6.06 -1.29 -4.51
N SER A 251 6.61 -1.10 -5.71
CA SER A 251 7.12 0.17 -6.19
C SER A 251 6.15 0.77 -7.22
N ARG A 252 6.42 2.00 -7.64
CA ARG A 252 5.70 2.67 -8.73
C ARG A 252 5.37 1.73 -9.89
N GLY A 253 4.10 1.69 -10.28
CA GLY A 253 3.61 0.87 -11.40
C GLY A 253 3.27 -0.58 -11.04
N ASP A 254 3.62 -1.04 -9.83
CA ASP A 254 3.31 -2.39 -9.39
C ASP A 254 1.88 -2.49 -8.87
N GLY A 255 1.28 -3.67 -9.05
CA GLY A 255 -0.02 -4.00 -8.50
C GLY A 255 -0.01 -5.30 -7.71
N LEU A 256 -0.94 -5.38 -6.76
CA LEU A 256 -1.18 -6.52 -5.89
C LEU A 256 -2.67 -6.80 -5.85
N PHE A 257 -3.03 -8.06 -6.11
CA PHE A 257 -4.36 -8.57 -5.81
C PHE A 257 -4.44 -9.05 -4.37
N ILE A 258 -5.43 -8.55 -3.64
CA ILE A 258 -5.77 -8.98 -2.28
C ILE A 258 -7.15 -9.63 -2.34
N PRO A 259 -7.25 -10.96 -2.15
CA PRO A 259 -8.53 -11.64 -2.23
C PRO A 259 -9.44 -11.28 -1.05
N LYS A 260 -10.74 -11.51 -1.23
CA LYS A 260 -11.75 -11.23 -0.21
C LYS A 260 -11.39 -11.85 1.14
N GLY A 261 -11.52 -11.06 2.21
CA GLY A 261 -11.33 -11.53 3.58
C GLY A 261 -9.88 -11.83 3.99
N TRP A 262 -8.91 -11.66 3.09
CA TRP A 262 -7.50 -11.70 3.47
C TRP A 262 -7.16 -10.51 4.37
N TRP A 263 -6.47 -10.82 5.46
CA TRP A 263 -5.98 -9.78 6.36
C TRP A 263 -4.70 -9.20 5.81
N HIS A 264 -4.54 -7.89 5.94
CA HIS A 264 -3.35 -7.22 5.47
C HIS A 264 -3.03 -5.98 6.31
N SER A 265 -1.74 -5.67 6.37
CA SER A 265 -1.21 -4.44 6.98
C SER A 265 -0.23 -3.83 6.00
N VAL A 266 -0.18 -2.50 5.94
CA VAL A 266 0.56 -1.76 4.91
C VAL A 266 1.48 -0.74 5.56
N LYS A 267 2.73 -0.66 5.10
CA LYS A 267 3.67 0.41 5.46
C LYS A 267 4.22 1.10 4.22
N GLY A 268 4.12 2.41 4.15
CA GLY A 268 4.95 3.22 3.25
C GLY A 268 6.35 3.34 3.84
N ILE A 269 7.37 3.05 3.04
CA ILE A 269 8.78 3.06 3.46
C ILE A 269 9.62 3.97 2.57
N GLY A 270 10.84 4.27 3.02
CA GLY A 270 11.74 5.20 2.35
C GLY A 270 11.38 6.66 2.63
N ASP A 271 11.86 7.54 1.76
CA ASP A 271 11.71 8.98 1.87
C ASP A 271 10.81 9.54 0.75
N GLY A 272 10.20 10.68 1.02
CA GLY A 272 9.34 11.39 0.07
C GLY A 272 7.88 10.92 0.04
N MET A 273 7.17 11.30 -1.03
CA MET A 273 5.76 11.03 -1.22
C MET A 273 5.50 9.59 -1.63
N THR A 274 4.57 8.92 -0.94
CA THR A 274 3.98 7.65 -1.36
C THR A 274 2.54 7.85 -1.81
N GLY A 275 2.16 7.13 -2.87
CA GLY A 275 0.82 7.17 -3.44
C GLY A 275 0.35 5.79 -3.86
N SER A 276 -0.91 5.45 -3.57
CA SER A 276 -1.55 4.24 -4.06
C SER A 276 -3.03 4.45 -4.37
N VAL A 277 -3.58 3.55 -5.16
CA VAL A 277 -5.01 3.50 -5.49
C VAL A 277 -5.53 2.08 -5.30
N ASN A 278 -6.78 1.98 -4.88
CA ASN A 278 -7.48 0.73 -4.62
C ASN A 278 -8.79 0.69 -5.38
N TRP A 279 -9.12 -0.49 -5.91
CA TRP A 279 -10.46 -0.81 -6.40
C TRP A 279 -10.96 -2.06 -5.68
N TRP A 280 -12.05 -1.92 -4.94
CA TRP A 280 -12.79 -3.04 -4.37
C TRP A 280 -13.91 -3.41 -5.31
N PHE A 281 -13.96 -4.66 -5.77
CA PHE A 281 -14.84 -5.08 -6.87
C PHE A 281 -15.52 -6.42 -6.60
N ARG A 282 -16.50 -6.79 -7.42
CA ARG A 282 -17.30 -8.01 -7.25
C ARG A 282 -17.39 -8.80 -8.55
#